data_AF-A0A6M3L2S0-F1
#
_entry.id   AF-A0A6M3L2S0-F1
#
_cell.length_a   1.000
_cell.length_b   1.000
_cell.length_c   1.000
_cell.angle_alpha   90.00
_cell.angle_beta   90.00
_cell.angle_gamma   90.00
#
_symmetry.space_group_name_H-M   'P 1'
#
loop_
_entity.id
_entity.type
_entity.pdbx_description
1 polymer ?
#
loop_
_entity_poly.entity_id
_entity_poly.type
_entity_poly.pdbx_seq_one_letter_code
_entity_poly.pdbx_strand_id
1 'polypeptide(L)'
;MVSTNRQRASRKLRQQLRLTTQSHKAVFVRWVDPSSYSPWHAIADCEKREPMGQWSVGWLVVDNPDRVTIALTLADDRDCVSDIIVLPRGCVQEIVEVKV
;
A
#
# COMPACT_ATOMS: atom_id res chain seq x y z
N MET A 1 -19.28 -20.07 36.52
CA MET A 1 -18.46 -20.47 35.35
C MET A 1 -18.63 -19.44 34.22
N VAL A 2 -18.18 -18.19 34.42
CA VAL A 2 -18.42 -17.04 33.50
C VAL A 2 -17.18 -16.12 33.38
N SER A 3 -15.96 -16.67 33.42
CA SER A 3 -14.72 -15.86 33.43
C SER A 3 -13.96 -15.84 32.11
N THR A 4 -14.24 -16.76 31.17
CA THR A 4 -13.44 -16.95 29.95
C THR A 4 -13.86 -16.06 28.77
N ASN A 5 -15.12 -15.63 28.68
CA ASN A 5 -15.60 -14.81 27.56
C ASN A 5 -15.17 -13.33 27.63
N ARG A 6 -15.08 -12.74 28.82
CA ARG A 6 -14.63 -11.33 28.98
C ARG A 6 -13.14 -11.15 28.65
N GLN A 7 -12.31 -12.14 28.95
CA GLN A 7 -10.87 -12.08 28.67
C GLN A 7 -10.57 -12.14 27.16
N ARG A 8 -11.29 -12.95 26.38
CA ARG A 8 -11.11 -13.02 24.91
C ARG A 8 -11.53 -11.73 24.19
N ALA A 9 -12.65 -11.11 24.59
CA ALA A 9 -13.10 -9.84 24.03
C ALA A 9 -12.09 -8.72 24.27
N SER A 10 -11.53 -8.64 25.49
CA SER A 10 -10.52 -7.63 25.85
C SER A 10 -9.21 -7.75 25.06
N ARG A 11 -8.82 -8.97 24.68
CA ARG A 11 -7.58 -9.22 23.92
C ARG A 11 -7.74 -8.85 22.44
N LYS A 12 -8.88 -9.19 21.82
CA LYS A 12 -9.22 -8.73 20.46
C LYS A 12 -9.34 -7.22 20.39
N LEU A 13 -10.02 -6.60 21.36
CA LEU A 13 -10.20 -5.14 21.42
C LEU A 13 -8.85 -4.43 21.59
N ARG A 14 -7.94 -4.96 22.43
CA ARG A 14 -6.57 -4.42 22.59
C ARG A 14 -5.69 -4.66 21.36
N GLN A 15 -5.95 -5.72 20.59
CA GLN A 15 -5.24 -5.98 19.33
C GLN A 15 -5.74 -5.04 18.22
N GLN A 16 -7.05 -4.79 18.15
CA GLN A 16 -7.65 -3.75 17.30
C GLN A 16 -7.14 -2.36 17.69
N LEU A 17 -7.17 -2.00 18.98
CA LEU A 17 -6.67 -0.70 19.48
C LEU A 17 -5.15 -0.50 19.30
N ARG A 18 -4.37 -1.58 19.20
CA ARG A 18 -2.93 -1.52 18.86
C ARG A 18 -2.68 -1.38 17.37
N LEU A 19 -3.60 -1.82 16.51
CA LEU A 19 -3.54 -1.61 15.07
C LEU A 19 -3.95 -0.17 14.72
N THR A 20 -4.87 0.44 15.47
CA THR A 20 -5.34 1.83 15.24
C THR A 20 -4.39 2.91 15.73
N THR A 21 -3.26 2.56 16.38
CA THR A 21 -2.29 3.54 16.89
C THR A 21 -1.04 3.69 16.02
N GLN A 22 -0.96 2.96 14.90
CA GLN A 22 0.15 3.14 13.97
C GLN A 22 -0.15 4.32 13.06
N SER A 23 0.48 5.47 13.31
CA SER A 23 0.40 6.61 12.42
C SER A 23 0.90 6.20 11.04
N HIS A 24 -0.02 6.14 10.07
CA HIS A 24 0.36 5.98 8.67
C HIS A 24 1.25 7.16 8.26
N LYS A 25 2.35 6.84 7.58
CA LYS A 25 3.32 7.83 7.10
C LYS A 25 2.91 8.29 5.70
N ALA A 26 2.87 9.58 5.46
CA ALA A 26 2.76 10.07 4.08
C ALA A 26 4.05 9.74 3.32
N VAL A 27 3.93 9.22 2.11
CA VAL A 27 5.06 8.77 1.30
C VAL A 27 4.89 9.15 -0.17
N PHE A 28 6.01 9.44 -0.83
CA PHE A 28 6.16 9.31 -2.27
C PHE A 28 6.71 7.93 -2.60
N VAL A 29 6.11 7.25 -3.56
CA VAL A 29 6.56 5.94 -4.04
C VAL A 29 6.89 6.05 -5.52
N ARG A 30 8.14 5.75 -5.88
CA ARG A 30 8.56 5.54 -7.26
C ARG A 30 8.42 4.07 -7.60
N TRP A 31 7.74 3.75 -8.68
CA TRP A 31 7.54 2.37 -9.11
C TRP A 31 7.50 2.23 -10.63
N VAL A 32 7.64 1.01 -11.11
CA VAL A 32 7.60 0.67 -12.54
C VAL A 32 6.26 0.01 -12.84
N ASP A 33 5.51 0.62 -13.74
CA ASP A 33 4.22 0.09 -14.20
C ASP A 33 4.42 -0.80 -15.42
N PRO A 34 3.93 -2.06 -15.42
CA PRO A 34 3.85 -2.86 -16.62
C PRO A 34 2.92 -2.17 -17.61
N SER A 35 3.51 -1.43 -18.55
CA SER A 35 2.76 -0.72 -19.57
C SER A 35 2.02 -1.71 -20.46
N SER A 36 0.69 -1.70 -20.37
CA SER A 36 -0.16 -2.45 -21.27
C SER A 36 -0.37 -1.63 -22.54
N TYR A 37 0.12 -2.15 -23.66
CA TYR A 37 -0.08 -1.54 -24.95
C TYR A 37 -1.05 -2.39 -25.79
N SER A 38 -1.93 -1.71 -26.51
CA SER A 38 -2.85 -2.29 -27.48
C SER A 38 -2.77 -1.42 -28.74
N PRO A 39 -2.87 -1.97 -29.97
CA PRO A 39 -3.19 -3.36 -30.36
C PRO A 39 -1.93 -4.23 -30.59
N TRP A 40 -2.00 -5.23 -31.47
CA TRP A 40 -0.88 -6.10 -31.86
C TRP A 40 0.38 -5.32 -32.22
N HIS A 41 1.52 -5.81 -31.76
CA HIS A 41 2.83 -5.22 -32.01
C HIS A 41 3.79 -6.27 -32.56
N ALA A 42 4.73 -5.84 -33.42
CA ALA A 42 5.81 -6.72 -33.86
C ALA A 42 6.75 -7.03 -32.68
N ILE A 43 7.28 -8.24 -32.63
CA ILE A 43 8.19 -8.67 -31.55
C ILE A 43 9.40 -7.73 -31.43
N ALA A 44 9.99 -7.33 -32.56
CA ALA A 44 11.13 -6.40 -32.58
C ALA A 44 10.79 -5.01 -32.01
N ASP A 45 9.52 -4.61 -31.99
CA ASP A 45 9.08 -3.36 -31.35
C ASP A 45 8.80 -3.56 -29.87
N CYS A 46 8.42 -4.77 -29.44
CA CYS A 46 8.27 -5.12 -28.04
C CYS A 46 9.62 -5.16 -27.30
N GLU A 47 10.67 -5.67 -27.94
CA GLU A 47 12.04 -5.74 -27.37
C GLU A 47 12.65 -4.37 -27.05
N LYS A 48 12.13 -3.31 -27.69
CA LYS A 48 12.60 -1.93 -27.50
C LYS A 48 11.79 -1.16 -26.46
N ARG A 49 10.74 -1.77 -25.89
CA ARG A 49 9.86 -1.10 -24.93
C ARG A 49 10.41 -1.26 -23.53
N GLU A 50 10.51 -0.13 -22.87
CA GLU A 50 10.83 -0.05 -21.46
C GLU A 50 9.54 0.20 -20.67
N PRO A 51 9.35 -0.44 -19.52
CA PRO A 51 8.21 -0.13 -18.67
C PRO A 51 8.30 1.29 -18.11
N MET A 52 7.14 1.90 -17.86
CA MET A 52 7.05 3.31 -17.49
C MET A 52 7.29 3.51 -15.99
N GLY A 53 8.18 4.44 -15.67
CA GLY A 53 8.33 4.94 -14.30
C GLY A 53 7.12 5.77 -13.89
N GLN A 54 6.55 5.47 -12.74
CA GLN A 54 5.42 6.15 -12.14
C GLN A 54 5.76 6.66 -10.76
N TRP A 55 5.06 7.72 -10.37
CA TRP A 55 5.09 8.27 -9.02
C TRP A 55 3.68 8.23 -8.44
N SER A 56 3.58 7.82 -7.18
CA SER A 56 2.33 7.88 -6.44
C SER A 56 2.60 8.45 -5.06
N VAL A 57 1.63 9.21 -4.54
CA VAL A 57 1.67 9.78 -3.20
C VAL A 57 0.50 9.23 -2.40
N GLY A 58 0.73 8.94 -1.13
CA GLY A 58 -0.32 8.45 -0.26
C GLY A 58 0.20 8.11 1.13
N TRP A 59 -0.63 7.43 1.90
CA TRP A 59 -0.35 7.00 3.26
C TRP A 59 0.08 5.53 3.25
N LEU A 60 1.26 5.24 3.79
CA LEU A 60 1.80 3.88 3.84
C LEU A 60 0.97 3.00 4.79
N VAL A 61 0.29 2.00 4.22
CA VAL A 61 -0.55 1.05 4.95
C VAL A 61 0.17 -0.28 5.14
N VAL A 62 0.82 -0.78 4.09
CA VAL A 62 1.56 -2.05 4.11
C VAL A 62 2.92 -1.84 3.46
N ASP A 63 3.95 -2.35 4.13
CA ASP A 63 5.31 -2.44 3.62
C ASP A 63 5.90 -3.79 4.03
N ASN A 64 5.90 -4.75 3.11
CA ASN A 64 6.43 -6.09 3.36
C ASN A 64 7.14 -6.66 2.11
N PRO A 65 7.78 -7.84 2.20
CA PRO A 65 8.54 -8.41 1.08
C PRO A 65 7.72 -8.68 -0.19
N ASP A 66 6.41 -8.86 -0.08
CA ASP A 66 5.55 -9.22 -1.22
C ASP A 66 4.99 -7.97 -1.91
N ARG A 67 4.60 -6.96 -1.12
CA ARG A 67 3.91 -5.77 -1.62
C ARG A 67 4.09 -4.52 -0.78
N VAL A 68 3.81 -3.40 -1.44
CA VAL A 68 3.57 -2.10 -0.82
C VAL A 68 2.11 -1.72 -1.07
N THR A 69 1.43 -1.20 -0.05
CA THR A 69 0.08 -0.65 -0.19
C THR A 69 0.06 0.76 0.34
N ILE A 70 -0.37 1.71 -0.49
CA ILE A 70 -0.62 3.09 -0.10
C ILE A 70 -2.10 3.41 -0.22
N ALA A 71 -2.64 4.14 0.74
CA ALA A 71 -3.96 4.74 0.65
C ALA A 71 -3.85 6.16 0.11
N LEU A 72 -4.64 6.50 -0.91
CA LEU A 72 -4.62 7.83 -1.52
C LEU A 72 -5.32 8.87 -0.63
N THR A 73 -6.28 8.40 0.16
CA THR A 73 -7.05 9.20 1.10
C THR A 73 -7.09 8.50 2.44
N LEU A 74 -6.91 9.26 3.52
CA LEU A 74 -7.02 8.80 4.90
C LEU A 74 -8.01 9.70 5.63
N ALA A 75 -9.02 9.10 6.26
CA ALA A 75 -9.98 9.84 7.08
C ALA A 75 -9.31 10.40 8.34
N ASP A 76 -9.90 11.43 8.95
CA ASP A 76 -9.37 12.08 10.17
C ASP A 76 -9.24 11.12 11.35
N ASP A 77 -10.08 10.07 11.39
CA ASP A 77 -10.02 9.00 12.39
C ASP A 77 -8.83 8.05 12.21
N ARG A 78 -8.13 8.16 11.07
CA ARG A 78 -6.98 7.35 10.64
C ARG A 78 -7.26 5.85 10.55
N ASP A 79 -8.53 5.43 10.53
CA ASP A 79 -8.93 4.02 10.47
C ASP A 79 -9.60 3.69 9.13
N CYS A 80 -10.14 4.70 8.43
CA CYS A 80 -10.81 4.52 7.14
C CYS A 80 -10.02 5.13 5.96
N VAL A 81 -10.06 4.44 4.80
CA VAL A 81 -9.46 4.86 3.54
C VAL A 81 -10.46 4.68 2.39
N SER A 82 -10.44 5.54 1.37
CA SER A 82 -11.30 5.40 0.18
C SER A 82 -10.65 4.56 -0.92
N ASP A 83 -9.47 4.99 -1.36
CA ASP A 83 -8.77 4.45 -2.51
C ASP A 83 -7.39 3.94 -2.09
N ILE A 84 -6.98 2.80 -2.67
CA ILE A 84 -5.67 2.19 -2.42
C ILE A 84 -4.97 1.87 -3.73
N ILE A 85 -3.64 1.94 -3.70
CA ILE A 85 -2.78 1.36 -4.73
C ILE A 85 -2.00 0.22 -4.08
N VAL A 86 -2.06 -0.96 -4.72
CA VAL A 86 -1.31 -2.14 -4.31
C VAL A 86 -0.23 -2.43 -5.34
N LEU A 87 1.03 -2.30 -4.91
CA LEU A 87 2.21 -2.43 -5.75
C LEU A 87 2.97 -3.71 -5.38
N PRO A 88 3.25 -4.61 -6.34
CA PRO A 88 4.20 -5.70 -6.11
C PRO A 88 5.56 -5.12 -5.70
N ARG A 89 6.21 -5.71 -4.69
CA ARG A 89 7.46 -5.16 -4.15
C ARG A 89 8.55 -5.00 -5.21
N GLY A 90 8.64 -5.94 -6.15
CA GLY A 90 9.60 -5.90 -7.25
C GLY A 90 9.40 -4.73 -8.23
N CYS A 91 8.22 -4.11 -8.25
CA CYS A 91 7.96 -2.91 -9.06
C CYS A 91 8.37 -1.62 -8.33
N VAL A 92 8.52 -1.66 -7.00
CA VAL A 92 8.82 -0.47 -6.20
C VAL A 92 10.33 -0.19 -6.27
N GLN A 93 10.68 1.00 -6.73
CA GLN A 93 12.07 1.44 -6.86
C GLN A 93 12.52 2.27 -5.67
N GLU A 94 11.61 3.06 -5.08
CA GLU A 94 11.93 3.98 -4.00
C GLU A 94 10.68 4.33 -3.18
N ILE A 95 10.85 4.51 -1.87
CA ILE A 95 9.83 5.05 -0.96
C ILE A 95 10.47 6.18 -0.14
N VAL A 96 9.91 7.38 -0.22
CA VAL A 96 10.39 8.58 0.48
C VAL A 96 9.28 9.08 1.41
N GLU A 97 9.56 9.18 2.70
CA GLU A 97 8.63 9.75 3.68
C GLU A 97 8.49 11.28 3.48
N VAL A 98 7.25 11.75 3.45
CA VAL A 98 6.90 13.18 3.35
C VAL A 98 6.64 13.70 4.75
N LYS A 99 7.29 14.81 5.11
CA LYS A 99 7.00 15.52 6.35
C LYS A 99 5.74 16.36 6.14
N VAL A 100 4.67 16.03 6.87
CA VAL A 100 3.37 16.70 6.85
C VAL A 100 3.14 17.40 8.18
#